data_AF-A0A4Y7U390-F1
#
_entry.id   AF-A0A4Y7U390-F1
#
_cell.length_a   1.000
_cell.length_b   1.000
_cell.length_c   1.000
_cell.angle_alpha   90.00
_cell.angle_beta   90.00
_cell.angle_gamma   90.00
#
_symmetry.space_group_name_H-M   'P 1'
#
loop_
_entity.id
_entity.type
_entity.pdbx_description
1 polymer ?
#
loop_
_entity_poly.entity_id
_entity_poly.type
_entity_poly.pdbx_seq_one_letter_code
_entity_poly.pdbx_strand_id
1 'polypeptide(L)' 'ILMSGGGSDNPNVFNEDVFSFRRIRLAPTTVLIGFGITIYSIFKKSK' A
#
# COMPACT_ATOMS: atom_id res chain seq x y z
N ILE A 1 22.73 0.66 -6.25
CA ILE A 1 21.87 1.81 -5.86
C ILE A 1 20.71 1.23 -5.04
N LEU A 2 20.69 1.42 -3.72
CA LEU A 2 19.76 0.71 -2.80
C LEU A 2 18.42 1.44 -2.60
N MET A 3 18.26 2.61 -3.22
CA MET A 3 17.01 3.35 -3.29
C MET A 3 16.89 3.98 -4.67
N SER A 4 16.59 3.15 -5.68
CA SER A 4 16.06 3.66 -6.96
C SER A 4 14.61 4.05 -6.71
N GLY A 5 14.44 5.22 -6.10
CA GLY A 5 13.16 5.75 -5.66
C GLY A 5 12.35 6.22 -6.86
N GLY A 6 11.26 5.51 -7.12
CA GLY A 6 10.23 5.86 -8.10
C GLY A 6 10.57 5.34 -9.49
N GLY A 7 9.78 4.39 -9.98
CA GLY A 7 9.81 3.92 -11.37
C GLY A 7 9.33 5.00 -12.34
N SER A 8 10.01 6.15 -12.34
CA SER A 8 9.92 7.17 -13.36
C SER A 8 11.07 6.93 -14.33
N ASP A 9 10.75 6.71 -15.61
CA ASP A 9 11.76 6.57 -16.67
C ASP A 9 12.58 7.86 -16.85
N ASN A 10 12.09 8.99 -16.31
CA ASN A 10 12.81 10.25 -16.21
C ASN A 10 12.67 10.85 -14.80
N PRO A 11 13.70 10.79 -13.94
CA PRO A 11 13.64 11.30 -12.57
C PRO A 11 13.46 12.83 -12.47
N ASN A 12 13.61 13.56 -13.60
CA ASN A 12 13.41 15.00 -13.69
C ASN A 12 11.97 15.42 -14.02
N VAL A 13 11.06 14.46 -14.26
CA VAL A 13 9.66 14.72 -14.60
C VAL A 13 8.76 14.22 -13.47
N PHE A 14 7.90 15.11 -12.97
CA PHE A 14 6.91 14.78 -11.95
C PHE A 14 5.85 13.86 -12.54
N ASN A 15 5.64 12.69 -11.92
CA ASN A 15 4.61 11.74 -12.34
C ASN A 15 3.39 11.83 -11.39
N GLU A 16 2.28 12.36 -11.90
CA GLU A 16 1.02 12.51 -11.17
C GLU A 16 0.40 11.18 -10.74
N ASP A 17 0.71 10.07 -11.42
CA ASP A 17 0.20 8.74 -11.08
C ASP A 17 0.67 8.25 -9.69
N VAL A 18 1.77 8.80 -9.19
CA VAL A 18 2.26 8.53 -7.83
C VAL A 18 1.24 9.00 -6.79
N PHE A 19 0.55 10.11 -7.07
CA PHE A 19 -0.51 10.68 -6.23
C PHE A 19 -1.90 10.15 -6.57
N SER A 20 -1.99 9.11 -7.41
CA SER A 20 -3.25 8.44 -7.69
C SER A 20 -3.90 7.96 -6.39
N PHE A 21 -5.21 8.21 -6.28
CA PHE A 21 -6.06 7.76 -5.17
C PHE A 21 -5.83 6.29 -4.80
N ARG A 22 -5.58 5.44 -5.82
CA ARG A 22 -5.33 4.01 -5.64
C ARG A 22 -4.11 3.73 -4.77
N ARG A 23 -3.02 4.49 -4.92
CA ARG A 23 -1.75 4.27 -4.22
C ARG A 23 -1.73 4.89 -2.83
N ILE A 24 -2.28 6.11 -2.68
CA ILE A 24 -2.24 6.84 -1.41
C ILE A 24 -3.32 6.36 -0.45
N ARG A 25 -4.51 6.00 -0.94
CA ARG A 25 -5.66 5.71 -0.07
C ARG A 25 -6.15 4.28 -0.19
N LEU A 26 -6.40 3.80 -1.40
CA LEU A 26 -6.97 2.46 -1.58
C LEU A 26 -5.99 1.37 -1.11
N ALA A 27 -4.75 1.39 -1.59
CA ALA A 27 -3.77 0.36 -1.30
C ALA A 27 -3.47 0.24 0.21
N PRO A 28 -3.19 1.33 0.97
CA PRO A 28 -2.95 1.21 2.40
C PRO A 28 -4.20 0.76 3.18
N THR A 29 -5.39 1.24 2.81
CA THR A 29 -6.64 0.81 3.46
C THR A 29 -6.88 -0.68 3.26
N THR A 30 -6.66 -1.23 2.06
CA THR A 30 -6.78 -2.68 1.81
C THR A 30 -5.84 -3.49 2.69
N VAL A 31 -4.59 -3.05 2.85
CA VAL A 31 -3.62 -3.71 3.73
C VAL A 31 -4.07 -3.70 5.20
N LEU A 32 -4.53 -2.55 5.70
CA LEU A 32 -5.01 -2.42 7.08
C LEU A 32 -6.24 -3.29 7.34
N ILE A 33 -7.18 -3.36 6.40
CA ILE A 33 -8.37 -4.22 6.51
C ILE A 33 -7.94 -5.69 6.55
N GLY A 34 -7.08 -6.13 5.62
CA GLY A 34 -6.58 -7.50 5.61
C GLY A 34 -5.86 -7.87 6.90
N PHE A 35 -5.03 -6.97 7.43
CA PHE A 35 -4.35 -7.16 8.70
C PHE A 35 -5.34 -7.25 9.89
N GLY A 36 -6.36 -6.40 9.93
CA GLY A 36 -7.42 -6.45 10.93
C GLY A 36 -8.21 -7.75 10.90
N ILE A 37 -8.51 -8.28 9.71
CA ILE A 37 -9.17 -9.58 9.54
C ILE A 37 -8.28 -10.70 10.07
N THR A 38 -6.98 -10.69 9.75
CA THR A 38 -6.03 -11.69 10.24
C THR A 38 -5.92 -11.69 11.77
N ILE A 39 -5.80 -10.49 12.37
CA ILE A 39 -5.81 -10.32 13.82
C ILE A 39 -7.10 -10.88 14.42
N TYR A 40 -8.25 -10.45 13.92
CA TYR A 40 -9.54 -10.93 14.39
C TYR A 40 -9.67 -12.44 14.29
N SER A 41 -9.18 -13.05 13.21
CA SER A 41 -9.23 -14.49 13.00
C SER A 41 -8.38 -15.28 14.00
N ILE A 42 -7.23 -14.74 14.42
CA ILE A 42 -6.38 -15.34 15.45
C ILE A 42 -7.07 -15.28 16.83
N PHE A 43 -7.65 -14.12 17.16
CA PHE A 43 -8.30 -13.92 18.46
C PHE A 43 -9.69 -14.55 18.57
N LYS A 44 -10.36 -14.77 17.44
CA LYS A 44 -11.67 -15.44 17.39
C LYS A 44 -11.47 -16.90 17.77
N LYS A 45 -11.77 -17.22 19.03
CA LYS A 45 -11.80 -18.59 19.54
C LYS A 45 -12.71 -19.43 18.62
N SER A 46 -12.15 -20.47 17.99
CA SER A 46 -12.98 -21.52 17.41
C SER A 46 -13.76 -22.13 18.57
N LYS A 47 -15.09 -22.11 18.46
CA LYS A 47 -15.93 -22.95 19.31
C LYS A 47 -15.64 -24.42 19.01
#